data_AF-A0A2H0D6A7-F1
#
_entry.id   AF-A0A2H0D6A7-F1
#
_cell.length_a   1.000
_cell.length_b   1.000
_cell.length_c   1.000
_cell.angle_alpha   90.00
_cell.angle_beta   90.00
_cell.angle_gamma   90.00
#
_symmetry.space_group_name_H-M   'P 1'
#
loop_
_entity.id
_entity.type
_entity.pdbx_description
1 polymer ?
#
loop_
_entity_poly.entity_id
_entity_poly.type
_entity_poly.pdbx_seq_one_letter_code
_entity_poly.pdbx_strand_id
1 'polypeptide(L)'
;MKKTWIILFLFCNIGLYAQDDYQKWLESEKKKLEKYISEEDKKFSDFLKKEWIKGGLKEAPQLIEKPKPTTFPVFKPEIKTEPVIIPTAKEKPISEIPKPVTQEPVRELRKPEVPIQQPEPQIVTPQKGVSANIEYFGSTNEVNYDKSFPVSLTKPISNKSVAQFWEAMSKTDYKNIVAQGKSYQQKLRLNDWGLAVFYFSFAKKMYEDQNLRNLFTWFMLPNLSD
;
A
#
# COMPACT_ATOMS: atom_id res chain seq x y z
N MET A 1 0.72 64.59 -10.25
CA MET A 1 -0.29 63.51 -10.15
C MET A 1 -0.18 62.43 -11.24
N LYS A 2 0.37 62.69 -12.45
CA LYS A 2 0.51 61.66 -13.50
C LYS A 2 1.61 60.59 -13.26
N LYS A 3 2.65 60.89 -12.48
CA LYS A 3 3.77 59.94 -12.22
C LYS A 3 3.43 58.83 -11.23
N THR A 4 2.51 59.08 -10.29
CA THR A 4 2.07 58.08 -9.30
C THR A 4 1.17 56.99 -9.90
N TRP A 5 0.49 57.28 -11.02
CA TRP A 5 -0.36 56.31 -11.71
C TRP A 5 0.44 55.31 -12.57
N ILE A 6 1.59 55.74 -13.10
CA ILE A 6 2.50 54.89 -13.88
C ILE A 6 3.16 53.83 -12.98
N ILE A 7 3.52 54.18 -11.74
CA ILE A 7 4.13 53.25 -10.78
C ILE A 7 3.11 52.18 -10.33
N LEU A 8 1.83 52.54 -10.20
CA LEU A 8 0.76 51.60 -9.87
C LEU A 8 0.47 50.61 -11.02
N PHE A 9 0.58 51.04 -12.27
CA PHE A 9 0.41 50.17 -13.45
C PHE A 9 1.60 49.23 -13.68
N LEU A 10 2.82 49.63 -13.31
CA LEU A 10 4.03 48.82 -13.45
C LEU A 10 4.09 47.67 -12.42
N PHE A 11 3.53 47.86 -11.23
CA PHE A 11 3.45 46.78 -10.22
C PHE A 11 2.35 45.73 -10.49
N CYS A 12 1.34 46.06 -11.29
CA CYS A 12 0.23 45.14 -11.58
C CYS A 12 0.59 44.07 -12.64
N ASN A 13 1.63 44.30 -13.46
CA ASN A 13 2.02 43.37 -14.52
C ASN A 13 2.94 42.22 -14.06
N ILE A 14 3.60 42.35 -12.90
CA ILE A 14 4.59 41.36 -12.43
C ILE A 14 3.91 40.08 -11.90
N GLY A 15 2.68 40.18 -11.37
CA GLY A 15 1.95 39.04 -10.81
C GLY A 15 1.45 38.01 -11.84
N LEU A 16 1.21 38.43 -13.08
CA LEU A 16 0.72 37.55 -14.15
C LEU A 16 1.81 36.58 -14.64
N TYR A 17 3.07 37.03 -14.73
CA TYR A 17 4.19 36.20 -15.15
C TYR A 17 4.58 35.16 -14.09
N ALA A 18 4.54 35.53 -12.80
CA ALA A 18 4.83 34.61 -11.70
C ALA A 18 3.80 33.46 -11.59
N GLN A 19 2.54 33.74 -11.93
CA GLN A 19 1.49 32.72 -11.94
C GLN A 19 1.69 31.72 -13.09
N ASP A 20 2.02 32.20 -14.30
CA ASP A 20 2.30 31.35 -15.46
C ASP A 20 3.54 30.45 -15.23
N ASP A 21 4.61 31.02 -14.66
CA ASP A 21 5.82 30.26 -14.31
C ASP A 21 5.56 29.20 -13.23
N TYR A 22 4.74 29.52 -12.21
CA TYR A 22 4.33 28.54 -11.20
C TYR A 22 3.49 27.40 -11.79
N GLN A 23 2.54 27.70 -12.68
CA GLN A 23 1.73 26.65 -13.34
C GLN A 23 2.61 25.75 -14.21
N LYS A 24 3.53 26.33 -15.00
CA LYS A 24 4.49 25.54 -15.79
C LYS A 24 5.37 24.66 -14.91
N TRP A 25 5.86 25.19 -13.79
CA TRP A 25 6.62 24.39 -12.82
C TRP A 25 5.76 23.25 -12.26
N LEU A 26 4.53 23.53 -11.84
CA LEU A 26 3.59 22.54 -11.28
C LEU A 26 3.29 21.43 -12.29
N GLU A 27 3.02 21.77 -13.55
CA GLU A 27 2.83 20.82 -14.63
C GLU A 27 4.08 19.99 -14.90
N SER A 28 5.26 20.62 -14.89
CA SER A 28 6.54 19.93 -15.05
C SER A 28 6.79 18.92 -13.93
N GLU A 29 6.43 19.27 -12.70
CA GLU A 29 6.64 18.43 -11.52
C GLU A 29 5.64 17.26 -11.50
N LYS A 30 4.38 17.52 -11.83
CA LYS A 30 3.37 16.48 -12.08
C LYS A 30 3.85 15.49 -13.13
N LYS A 31 4.39 15.98 -14.25
CA LYS A 31 4.90 15.13 -15.34
C LYS A 31 6.11 14.29 -14.91
N LYS A 32 7.03 14.85 -14.10
CA LYS A 32 8.14 14.08 -13.54
C LYS A 32 7.65 12.98 -12.61
N LEU A 33 6.67 13.28 -11.75
CA LEU A 33 6.08 12.31 -10.84
C LEU A 33 5.37 11.18 -11.60
N GLU A 34 4.56 11.52 -12.62
CA GLU A 34 3.90 10.52 -13.47
C GLU A 34 4.90 9.62 -14.17
N LYS A 35 5.99 10.20 -14.68
CA LYS A 35 7.09 9.43 -15.28
C LYS A 35 7.75 8.51 -14.26
N TYR A 36 8.02 8.99 -13.04
CA TYR A 36 8.60 8.19 -11.97
C TYR A 36 7.69 7.01 -11.60
N ILE A 37 6.40 7.25 -11.37
CA ILE A 37 5.41 6.18 -11.10
C ILE A 37 5.39 5.17 -12.24
N SER A 38 5.35 5.63 -13.49
CA SER A 38 5.37 4.74 -14.66
C SER A 38 6.65 3.92 -14.75
N GLU A 39 7.80 4.50 -14.40
CA GLU A 39 9.08 3.79 -14.33
C GLU A 39 9.11 2.75 -13.20
N GLU A 40 8.57 3.06 -12.02
CA GLU A 40 8.45 2.11 -10.92
C GLU A 40 7.50 0.95 -11.26
N ASP A 41 6.32 1.24 -11.83
CA ASP A 41 5.37 0.22 -12.31
C ASP A 41 6.03 -0.70 -13.36
N LYS A 42 6.87 -0.14 -14.24
CA LYS A 42 7.64 -0.90 -15.22
C LYS A 42 8.72 -1.75 -14.57
N LYS A 43 9.51 -1.19 -13.63
CA LYS A 43 10.53 -1.94 -12.87
C LYS A 43 9.91 -3.10 -12.11
N PHE A 44 8.74 -2.88 -11.49
CA PHE A 44 8.03 -3.91 -10.76
C PHE A 44 7.49 -5.00 -11.71
N SER A 45 6.92 -4.61 -12.85
CA SER A 45 6.52 -5.57 -13.89
C SER A 45 7.71 -6.41 -14.38
N ASP A 46 8.87 -5.79 -14.57
CA ASP A 46 10.10 -6.49 -14.96
C ASP A 46 10.67 -7.35 -13.83
N PHE A 47 10.50 -6.95 -12.57
CA PHE A 47 10.79 -7.78 -11.41
C PHE A 47 9.92 -9.04 -11.40
N LEU A 48 8.61 -8.90 -11.61
CA LEU A 48 7.68 -10.04 -11.70
C LEU A 48 8.07 -11.03 -12.81
N LYS A 49 8.65 -10.54 -13.93
CA LYS A 49 9.14 -11.39 -15.04
C LYS A 49 10.37 -12.22 -14.67
N LYS A 50 11.26 -11.72 -13.80
CA LYS A 50 12.59 -12.32 -13.51
C LYS A 50 12.55 -13.52 -12.54
N GLU A 51 11.37 -14.08 -12.32
CA GLU A 51 11.01 -15.02 -11.26
C GLU A 51 10.80 -14.36 -9.89
N TRP A 52 9.56 -14.43 -9.41
CA TRP A 52 9.26 -14.42 -7.98
C TRP A 52 10.14 -15.48 -7.35
N ILE A 53 10.96 -15.12 -6.37
CA ILE A 53 11.96 -16.01 -5.79
C ILE A 53 11.32 -17.39 -5.58
N LYS A 54 11.78 -18.41 -6.32
CA LYS A 54 11.78 -19.80 -5.83
C LYS A 54 12.72 -19.83 -4.64
N GLY A 55 12.35 -19.09 -3.59
CA GLY A 55 13.20 -18.78 -2.46
C GLY A 55 13.31 -20.01 -1.63
N GLY A 56 14.16 -20.94 -2.07
CA GLY A 56 14.59 -22.11 -1.33
C GLY A 56 13.49 -22.77 -0.52
N LEU A 57 12.26 -22.91 -1.08
CA LEU A 57 11.28 -23.83 -0.53
C LEU A 57 11.87 -25.21 -0.79
N LYS A 58 12.75 -25.64 0.12
CA LYS A 58 13.14 -27.03 0.24
C LYS A 58 11.82 -27.79 0.25
N GLU A 59 11.72 -28.81 -0.60
CA GLU A 59 10.57 -29.70 -0.58
C GLU A 59 10.28 -30.06 0.87
N ALA A 60 9.00 -30.01 1.25
CA ALA A 60 8.60 -30.40 2.60
C ALA A 60 9.24 -31.77 2.88
N PRO A 61 9.93 -31.96 4.02
CA PRO A 61 10.49 -33.26 4.34
C PRO A 61 9.39 -34.29 4.22
N GLN A 62 9.68 -35.40 3.52
CA GLN A 62 8.71 -36.47 3.33
C GLN A 62 8.13 -36.87 4.69
N LEU A 63 6.81 -37.08 4.74
CA LEU A 63 6.15 -37.55 5.95
C LEU A 63 6.89 -38.80 6.44
N ILE A 64 7.23 -38.83 7.73
CA ILE A 64 7.82 -40.00 8.36
C ILE A 64 6.81 -41.15 8.20
N GLU A 65 7.08 -42.09 7.30
CA GLU A 65 6.22 -43.26 7.07
C GLU A 65 6.25 -44.23 8.25
N LYS A 66 7.27 -44.13 9.11
CA LYS A 66 7.37 -44.95 10.31
C LYS A 66 6.27 -44.53 11.29
N PRO A 67 5.43 -45.47 11.77
CA PRO A 67 4.47 -45.15 12.82
C PRO A 67 5.22 -44.62 14.04
N LYS A 68 4.64 -43.59 14.67
CA LYS A 68 5.14 -43.13 15.97
C LYS A 68 5.23 -44.33 16.91
N PRO A 69 6.29 -44.44 17.74
CA PRO A 69 6.34 -45.45 18.78
C PRO A 69 5.06 -45.38 19.62
N THR A 70 4.31 -46.49 19.69
CA THR A 70 3.02 -46.55 20.39
C THR A 70 3.19 -46.36 21.90
N THR A 71 4.40 -46.55 22.43
CA THR A 71 4.72 -46.44 23.84
C THR A 71 5.62 -45.24 24.09
N PHE A 72 5.17 -44.34 24.96
CA PHE A 72 6.04 -43.30 25.54
C PHE A 72 7.19 -43.97 26.32
N PRO A 73 8.42 -43.44 26.27
CA PRO A 73 9.48 -43.91 27.14
C PRO A 73 9.07 -43.65 28.60
N VAL A 74 8.97 -44.71 29.40
CA VAL A 74 8.70 -44.59 30.83
C VAL A 74 9.99 -44.19 31.52
N PHE A 75 10.02 -43.01 32.11
CA PHE A 75 11.11 -42.59 32.98
C PHE A 75 11.15 -43.51 34.20
N LYS A 76 12.24 -44.28 34.36
CA LYS A 76 12.53 -45.05 35.57
C LYS A 76 13.42 -44.19 36.47
N PRO A 77 12.90 -43.63 37.57
CA PRO A 77 13.77 -42.98 38.54
C PRO A 77 14.65 -44.07 39.19
N GLU A 78 15.96 -44.00 38.98
CA GLU A 78 16.90 -44.66 39.88
C GLU A 78 16.80 -43.94 41.22
N ILE A 79 16.09 -44.56 42.18
CA ILE A 79 16.09 -44.10 43.57
C ILE A 79 17.49 -44.42 44.13
N LYS A 80 18.42 -43.49 43.94
CA LYS A 80 19.67 -43.44 44.70
C LYS A 80 19.40 -42.62 45.95
N THR A 81 19.14 -43.31 47.05
CA THR A 81 19.15 -42.72 48.40
C THR A 81 20.59 -42.43 48.80
N GLU A 82 21.09 -41.23 48.48
CA GLU A 82 22.20 -40.62 49.19
C GLU A 82 21.91 -39.11 49.38
N PRO A 83 22.08 -38.57 50.59
CA PRO A 83 21.86 -37.16 50.86
C PRO A 83 23.02 -36.34 50.27
N VAL A 84 22.81 -35.76 49.10
CA VAL A 84 23.79 -34.85 48.49
C VAL A 84 23.54 -33.43 48.99
N ILE A 85 24.47 -32.98 49.81
CA ILE A 85 24.64 -31.63 50.33
C ILE A 85 24.62 -30.63 49.16
N ILE A 86 23.76 -29.60 49.23
CA ILE A 86 23.67 -28.53 48.23
C ILE A 86 24.88 -27.59 48.42
N PRO A 87 25.83 -27.50 47.47
CA PRO A 87 26.82 -26.44 47.48
C PRO A 87 26.19 -25.22 46.81
N THR A 88 26.03 -24.14 47.57
CA THR A 88 25.62 -22.83 47.07
C THR A 88 26.55 -22.37 45.94
N ALA A 89 26.07 -22.46 44.70
CA ALA A 89 26.79 -22.01 43.52
C ALA A 89 26.58 -20.49 43.34
N LYS A 90 27.68 -19.75 43.45
CA LYS A 90 27.79 -18.32 43.20
C LYS A 90 27.22 -17.95 41.82
N GLU A 91 26.34 -16.96 41.80
CA GLU A 91 25.79 -16.35 40.59
C GLU A 91 26.93 -15.79 39.72
N LYS A 92 26.99 -16.21 38.46
CA LYS A 92 27.82 -15.55 37.44
C LYS A 92 27.02 -14.37 36.86
N PRO A 93 27.66 -13.21 36.60
CA PRO A 93 26.96 -12.02 36.16
C PRO A 93 26.30 -12.22 34.80
N ILE A 94 25.02 -11.85 34.72
CA ILE A 94 24.27 -11.70 33.47
C ILE A 94 24.95 -10.61 32.65
N SER A 95 25.35 -10.96 31.42
CA SER A 95 25.92 -10.03 30.45
C SER A 95 24.89 -8.94 30.12
N GLU A 96 25.33 -7.69 30.18
CA GLU A 96 24.53 -6.48 30.05
C GLU A 96 23.77 -6.42 28.72
N ILE A 97 22.45 -6.19 28.82
CA ILE A 97 21.60 -5.77 27.72
C ILE A 97 22.06 -4.36 27.29
N PRO A 98 22.31 -4.08 26.00
CA PRO A 98 22.67 -2.74 25.57
C PRO A 98 21.52 -1.77 25.86
N LYS A 99 21.86 -0.67 26.55
CA LYS A 99 20.93 0.37 27.02
C LYS A 99 20.16 1.00 25.85
N PRO A 100 18.90 1.42 26.07
CA PRO A 100 18.15 2.20 25.10
C PRO A 100 18.87 3.53 24.85
N VAL A 101 19.04 3.86 23.57
CA VAL A 101 19.61 5.12 23.12
C VAL A 101 18.76 6.27 23.66
N THR A 102 19.48 7.18 24.32
CA THR A 102 19.04 8.46 24.87
C THR A 102 18.08 9.20 23.96
N GLN A 103 16.96 9.63 24.56
CA GLN A 103 15.96 10.50 23.95
C GLN A 103 16.62 11.82 23.52
N GLU A 104 16.51 12.14 22.22
CA GLU A 104 16.73 13.49 21.72
C GLU A 104 15.68 14.46 22.29
N PRO A 105 16.02 15.75 22.46
CA PRO A 105 15.25 16.67 23.27
C PRO A 105 13.86 16.91 22.71
N VAL A 106 12.89 16.89 23.62
CA VAL A 106 11.47 17.21 23.43
C VAL A 106 11.33 18.44 22.53
N ARG A 107 10.89 18.22 21.29
CA ARG A 107 10.41 19.30 20.42
C ARG A 107 9.22 19.93 21.13
N GLU A 108 9.34 21.20 21.48
CA GLU A 108 8.25 22.00 22.01
C GLU A 108 7.00 21.79 21.16
N LEU A 109 5.90 21.40 21.81
CA LEU A 109 4.59 21.27 21.18
C LEU A 109 4.22 22.62 20.57
N ARG A 110 4.30 22.73 19.25
CA ARG A 110 3.67 23.86 18.54
C ARG A 110 2.18 23.82 18.88
N LYS A 111 1.70 24.96 19.37
CA LYS A 111 0.30 25.31 19.53
C LYS A 111 -0.51 24.84 18.31
N PRO A 112 -1.74 24.29 18.47
CA PRO A 112 -2.53 23.82 17.34
C PRO A 112 -2.70 24.94 16.32
N GLU A 113 -2.13 24.73 15.14
CA GLU A 113 -2.36 25.58 13.98
C GLU A 113 -3.83 25.38 13.58
N VAL A 114 -4.54 26.50 13.42
CA VAL A 114 -5.96 26.54 13.05
C VAL A 114 -6.18 25.62 11.85
N PRO A 115 -7.23 24.77 11.81
CA PRO A 115 -7.47 23.88 10.69
C PRO A 115 -7.52 24.69 9.40
N ILE A 116 -6.49 24.55 8.56
CA ILE A 116 -6.60 24.90 7.15
C ILE A 116 -7.69 23.97 6.64
N GLN A 117 -8.85 24.52 6.29
CA GLN A 117 -9.93 23.77 5.68
C GLN A 117 -9.35 23.11 4.43
N GLN A 118 -9.09 21.80 4.53
CA GLN A 118 -8.80 20.97 3.37
C GLN A 118 -10.00 21.15 2.43
N PRO A 119 -9.80 21.60 1.18
CA PRO A 119 -10.91 21.72 0.25
C PRO A 119 -11.63 20.38 0.19
N GLU A 120 -12.94 20.44 0.44
CA GLU A 120 -13.84 19.30 0.38
C GLU A 120 -13.55 18.52 -0.91
N PRO A 121 -13.36 17.19 -0.85
CA PRO A 121 -13.02 16.41 -2.03
C PRO A 121 -14.12 16.64 -3.07
N GLN A 122 -13.78 17.43 -4.09
CA GLN A 122 -14.65 17.61 -5.23
C GLN A 122 -14.81 16.23 -5.84
N ILE A 123 -16.04 15.74 -5.86
CA ILE A 123 -16.42 14.59 -6.66
C ILE A 123 -16.08 15.00 -8.09
N VAL A 124 -14.96 14.50 -8.60
CA VAL A 124 -14.59 14.64 -10.00
C VAL A 124 -15.74 14.05 -10.80
N THR A 125 -16.55 14.93 -11.40
CA THR A 125 -17.63 14.53 -12.29
C THR A 125 -17.00 13.65 -13.39
N PRO A 126 -17.44 12.40 -13.56
CA PRO A 126 -16.75 11.46 -14.44
C PRO A 126 -16.78 11.94 -15.89
N GLN A 127 -15.60 12.16 -16.46
CA GLN A 127 -15.41 12.23 -17.91
C GLN A 127 -15.71 10.85 -18.49
N LYS A 128 -16.74 10.73 -19.35
CA LYS A 128 -17.05 9.57 -20.23
C LYS A 128 -16.63 8.18 -19.68
N GLY A 129 -17.38 7.62 -18.74
CA GLY A 129 -17.14 6.27 -18.19
C GLY A 129 -18.39 5.40 -18.10
N VAL A 130 -18.21 4.10 -17.84
CA VAL A 130 -19.26 3.19 -17.34
C VAL A 130 -19.22 3.22 -15.82
N SER A 131 -20.33 2.94 -15.16
CA SER A 131 -20.38 2.84 -13.70
C SER A 131 -20.75 1.45 -13.23
N ALA A 132 -20.16 1.05 -12.09
CA ALA A 132 -20.50 -0.16 -11.38
C ALA A 132 -21.01 0.18 -9.99
N ASN A 133 -22.16 -0.40 -9.63
CA ASN A 133 -22.70 -0.34 -8.28
C ASN A 133 -22.11 -1.46 -7.43
N ILE A 134 -21.34 -1.09 -6.42
CA ILE A 134 -20.75 -2.02 -5.46
C ILE A 134 -21.56 -2.00 -4.16
N GLU A 135 -21.76 -3.18 -3.59
CA GLU A 135 -22.32 -3.30 -2.26
C GLU A 135 -21.18 -3.39 -1.25
N TYR A 136 -21.19 -2.49 -0.26
CA TYR A 136 -20.11 -2.33 0.69
C TYR A 136 -20.68 -1.92 2.05
N PHE A 137 -20.53 -2.78 3.06
CA PHE A 137 -21.08 -2.62 4.41
C PHE A 137 -22.55 -2.16 4.45
N GLY A 138 -23.41 -2.77 3.63
CA GLY A 138 -24.85 -2.45 3.56
C GLY A 138 -25.19 -1.16 2.83
N SER A 139 -24.21 -0.50 2.21
CA SER A 139 -24.40 0.66 1.34
C SER A 139 -24.08 0.32 -0.12
N THR A 140 -24.84 0.90 -1.06
CA THR A 140 -24.52 0.83 -2.48
C THR A 140 -23.73 2.06 -2.88
N ASN A 141 -22.52 1.85 -3.41
CA ASN A 141 -21.62 2.92 -3.84
C ASN A 141 -21.36 2.78 -5.34
N GLU A 142 -21.42 3.90 -6.06
CA GLU A 142 -21.15 3.93 -7.50
C GLU A 142 -19.68 4.22 -7.74
N VAL A 143 -19.05 3.42 -8.61
CA VAL A 143 -17.66 3.60 -9.04
C VAL A 143 -17.62 3.71 -10.55
N ASN A 144 -17.09 4.82 -11.05
CA ASN A 144 -16.93 5.11 -12.46
C ASN A 144 -15.59 4.58 -12.98
N TYR A 145 -15.58 3.97 -14.17
CA TYR A 145 -14.39 3.39 -14.76
C TYR A 145 -14.47 3.42 -16.30
N ASP A 146 -13.31 3.34 -16.95
CA ASP A 146 -13.23 3.25 -18.41
C ASP A 146 -13.61 1.83 -18.90
N LYS A 147 -14.28 1.71 -20.06
CA LYS A 147 -14.66 0.39 -20.61
C LYS A 147 -13.49 -0.55 -20.86
N SER A 148 -12.30 -0.01 -21.12
CA SER A 148 -11.05 -0.76 -21.33
C SER A 148 -10.39 -1.23 -20.03
N PHE A 149 -10.93 -0.82 -18.87
CA PHE A 149 -10.35 -1.11 -17.57
C PHE A 149 -10.28 -2.60 -17.19
N PRO A 150 -11.28 -3.47 -17.46
CA PRO A 150 -11.18 -4.86 -17.11
C PRO A 150 -10.05 -5.57 -17.88
N VAL A 151 -8.88 -5.67 -17.24
CA VAL A 151 -7.73 -6.41 -17.77
C VAL A 151 -7.91 -7.90 -17.58
N SER A 152 -7.72 -8.67 -18.65
CA SER A 152 -7.75 -10.14 -18.61
C SER A 152 -6.39 -10.73 -18.27
N LEU A 153 -6.38 -11.90 -17.63
CA LEU A 153 -5.16 -12.66 -17.36
C LEU A 153 -4.90 -13.68 -18.47
N THR A 154 -3.72 -13.61 -19.07
CA THR A 154 -3.28 -14.59 -20.07
C THR A 154 -3.07 -15.97 -19.42
N LYS A 155 -3.63 -17.02 -20.02
CA LYS A 155 -3.39 -18.42 -19.59
C LYS A 155 -2.24 -19.05 -20.41
N PRO A 156 -1.45 -19.98 -19.85
CA PRO A 156 -1.50 -20.51 -18.48
C PRO A 156 -0.95 -19.53 -17.43
N ILE A 157 -1.38 -19.71 -16.17
CA ILE A 157 -0.94 -18.89 -15.04
C ILE A 157 0.56 -19.09 -14.81
N SER A 158 1.32 -18.02 -14.86
CA SER A 158 2.77 -18.00 -14.66
C SER A 158 3.24 -16.62 -14.18
N ASN A 159 4.48 -16.53 -13.73
CA ASN A 159 5.12 -15.25 -13.39
C ASN A 159 5.01 -14.24 -14.55
N LYS A 160 5.15 -14.71 -15.79
CA LYS A 160 5.01 -13.90 -16.99
C LYS A 160 3.57 -13.38 -17.17
N SER A 161 2.56 -14.20 -16.92
CA SER A 161 1.15 -13.75 -17.06
C SER A 161 0.79 -12.73 -15.98
N VAL A 162 1.29 -12.89 -14.74
CA VAL A 162 1.11 -11.93 -13.65
C VAL A 162 1.80 -10.60 -13.97
N ALA A 163 3.03 -10.64 -14.49
CA ALA A 163 3.73 -9.43 -14.93
C ALA A 163 3.02 -8.71 -16.09
N GLN A 164 2.49 -9.47 -17.05
CA GLN A 164 1.70 -8.91 -18.15
C GLN A 164 0.42 -8.24 -17.65
N PHE A 165 -0.24 -8.85 -16.67
CA PHE A 165 -1.40 -8.24 -16.02
C PHE A 165 -1.04 -6.91 -15.35
N TRP A 166 0.05 -6.88 -14.57
CA TRP A 166 0.51 -5.65 -13.91
C TRP A 166 0.84 -4.54 -14.91
N GLU A 167 1.54 -4.88 -15.99
CA GLU A 167 1.90 -3.96 -17.07
C GLU A 167 0.66 -3.44 -17.83
N ALA A 168 -0.37 -4.28 -18.00
CA ALA A 168 -1.61 -3.87 -18.62
C ALA A 168 -2.41 -2.96 -17.68
N MET A 169 -2.51 -3.31 -16.40
CA MET A 169 -3.19 -2.51 -15.37
C MET A 169 -2.55 -1.12 -15.21
N SER A 170 -1.22 -1.03 -15.19
CA SER A 170 -0.52 0.27 -15.05
C SER A 170 -0.74 1.22 -16.24
N LYS A 171 -1.17 0.70 -17.40
CA LYS A 171 -1.54 1.49 -18.58
C LYS A 171 -3.01 1.93 -18.58
N THR A 172 -3.83 1.41 -17.66
CA THR A 172 -5.24 1.82 -17.52
C THR A 172 -5.36 3.09 -16.69
N ASP A 173 -6.55 3.70 -16.68
CA ASP A 173 -6.90 4.80 -15.78
C ASP A 173 -7.26 4.31 -14.37
N TYR A 174 -6.40 3.48 -13.76
CA TYR A 174 -6.62 2.99 -12.39
C TYR A 174 -6.58 4.12 -11.35
N LYS A 175 -5.91 5.23 -11.67
CA LYS A 175 -5.82 6.42 -10.82
C LYS A 175 -7.20 7.03 -10.54
N ASN A 176 -8.11 7.01 -11.49
CA ASN A 176 -9.50 7.44 -11.26
C ASN A 176 -10.22 6.55 -10.22
N ILE A 177 -9.96 5.23 -10.22
CA ILE A 177 -10.50 4.31 -9.21
C ILE A 177 -9.88 4.57 -7.85
N VAL A 178 -8.57 4.84 -7.80
CA VAL A 178 -7.87 5.22 -6.58
C VAL A 178 -8.45 6.51 -5.99
N ALA A 179 -8.64 7.55 -6.82
CA ALA A 179 -9.21 8.82 -6.38
C ALA A 179 -10.64 8.67 -5.82
N GLN A 180 -11.50 7.89 -6.49
CA GLN A 180 -12.84 7.58 -5.97
C GLN A 180 -12.78 6.76 -4.68
N GLY A 181 -11.89 5.76 -4.61
CA GLY A 181 -11.65 4.96 -3.41
C GLY A 181 -11.24 5.82 -2.21
N LYS A 182 -10.33 6.78 -2.40
CA LYS A 182 -9.92 7.75 -1.38
C LYS A 182 -11.08 8.67 -0.96
N SER A 183 -11.91 9.11 -1.89
CA SER A 183 -13.12 9.88 -1.56
C SER A 183 -14.06 9.08 -0.65
N TYR A 184 -14.33 7.81 -0.99
CA TYR A 184 -15.11 6.91 -0.13
C TYR A 184 -14.42 6.59 1.19
N GLN A 185 -13.08 6.47 1.22
CA GLN A 185 -12.31 6.28 2.44
C GLN A 185 -12.55 7.44 3.42
N GLN A 186 -12.48 8.68 2.95
CA GLN A 186 -12.76 9.85 3.79
C GLN A 186 -14.22 9.91 4.22
N LYS A 187 -15.15 9.75 3.28
CA LYS A 187 -16.60 9.81 3.53
C LYS A 187 -17.07 8.77 4.56
N LEU A 188 -16.56 7.54 4.45
CA LEU A 188 -16.95 6.41 5.30
C LEU A 188 -15.98 6.18 6.47
N ARG A 189 -14.94 7.03 6.59
CA ARG A 189 -13.87 6.93 7.60
C ARG A 189 -13.22 5.54 7.64
N LEU A 190 -12.92 4.99 6.46
CA LEU A 190 -12.33 3.66 6.33
C LEU A 190 -10.85 3.68 6.71
N ASN A 191 -10.41 2.63 7.40
CA ASN A 191 -8.99 2.31 7.48
C ASN A 191 -8.52 1.62 6.19
N ASP A 192 -7.21 1.38 6.08
CA ASP A 192 -6.58 0.78 4.90
C ASP A 192 -7.15 -0.61 4.59
N TRP A 193 -7.51 -1.38 5.63
CA TRP A 193 -8.19 -2.66 5.45
C TRP A 193 -9.57 -2.49 4.81
N GLY A 194 -10.37 -1.54 5.30
CA GLY A 194 -11.66 -1.20 4.70
C GLY A 194 -11.51 -0.79 3.24
N LEU A 195 -10.52 0.07 2.93
CA LEU A 195 -10.26 0.47 1.55
C LEU A 195 -9.82 -0.72 0.66
N ALA A 196 -9.02 -1.65 1.19
CA ALA A 196 -8.68 -2.88 0.47
C ALA A 196 -9.94 -3.75 0.20
N VAL A 197 -10.84 -3.88 1.18
CA VAL A 197 -12.11 -4.60 1.03
C VAL A 197 -13.04 -3.88 0.04
N PHE A 198 -13.01 -2.55 -0.01
CA PHE A 198 -13.73 -1.74 -0.99
C PHE A 198 -13.25 -2.07 -2.41
N TYR A 199 -11.94 -2.06 -2.65
CA TYR A 199 -11.38 -2.44 -3.95
C TYR A 199 -11.68 -3.89 -4.31
N PHE A 200 -11.64 -4.82 -3.34
CA PHE A 200 -12.05 -6.21 -3.58
C PHE A 200 -13.54 -6.32 -3.94
N SER A 201 -14.40 -5.51 -3.34
CA SER A 201 -15.84 -5.46 -3.64
C SER A 201 -16.09 -4.92 -5.05
N PHE A 202 -15.31 -3.94 -5.49
CA PHE A 202 -15.30 -3.49 -6.87
C PHE A 202 -14.80 -4.59 -7.82
N ALA A 203 -13.72 -5.29 -7.47
CA ALA A 203 -13.19 -6.40 -8.26
C ALA A 203 -14.23 -7.52 -8.49
N LYS A 204 -15.10 -7.78 -7.51
CA LYS A 204 -16.23 -8.72 -7.65
C LYS A 204 -17.23 -8.36 -8.74
N LYS A 205 -17.39 -7.07 -9.05
CA LYS A 205 -18.24 -6.63 -10.15
C LYS A 205 -17.57 -6.76 -11.52
N MET A 206 -16.23 -6.72 -11.53
CA MET A 206 -15.44 -6.72 -12.76
C MET A 206 -15.01 -8.13 -13.19
N TYR A 207 -14.79 -9.03 -12.23
CA TYR A 207 -14.18 -10.32 -12.48
C TYR A 207 -14.91 -11.47 -11.79
N GLU A 208 -15.28 -12.48 -12.57
CA GLU A 208 -15.82 -13.76 -12.07
C GLU A 208 -14.72 -14.66 -11.47
N ASP A 209 -13.49 -14.59 -11.99
CA ASP A 209 -12.34 -15.36 -11.51
C ASP A 209 -11.79 -14.78 -10.19
N GLN A 210 -11.68 -15.63 -9.17
CA GLN A 210 -11.17 -15.23 -7.85
C GLN A 210 -9.71 -14.78 -7.88
N ASN A 211 -8.87 -15.41 -8.70
CA ASN A 211 -7.47 -15.04 -8.82
C ASN A 211 -7.34 -13.64 -9.44
N LEU A 212 -8.16 -13.32 -10.45
CA LEU A 212 -8.21 -11.97 -11.02
C LEU A 212 -8.64 -10.93 -9.99
N ARG A 213 -9.64 -11.24 -9.16
CA ARG A 213 -10.05 -10.34 -8.07
C ARG A 213 -8.92 -10.08 -7.09
N ASN A 214 -8.24 -11.14 -6.66
CA ASN A 214 -7.10 -11.04 -5.74
C ASN A 214 -5.95 -10.25 -6.37
N LEU A 215 -5.66 -10.49 -7.65
CA LEU A 215 -4.58 -9.83 -8.37
C LEU A 215 -4.85 -8.35 -8.59
N PHE A 216 -6.09 -7.99 -8.91
CA PHE A 216 -6.54 -6.61 -8.94
C PHE A 216 -6.40 -5.94 -7.57
N THR A 217 -6.90 -6.57 -6.50
CA THR A 217 -6.80 -5.98 -5.16
C THR A 217 -5.35 -5.82 -4.74
N TRP A 218 -4.48 -6.78 -5.08
CA TRP A 218 -3.05 -6.70 -4.84
C TRP A 218 -2.41 -5.52 -5.58
N PHE A 219 -2.77 -5.32 -6.85
CA PHE A 219 -2.35 -4.15 -7.63
C PHE A 219 -2.75 -2.83 -6.96
N MET A 220 -3.90 -2.79 -6.27
CA MET A 220 -4.36 -1.58 -5.59
C MET A 220 -3.70 -1.32 -4.24
N LEU A 221 -3.10 -2.31 -3.58
CA LEU A 221 -2.55 -2.17 -2.21
C LEU A 221 -1.51 -1.05 -2.04
N PRO A 222 -0.59 -0.78 -2.98
CA PRO A 222 0.35 0.32 -2.83
C PRO A 222 -0.33 1.68 -2.65
N ASN A 223 -1.57 1.83 -3.15
CA ASN A 223 -2.31 3.09 -3.15
C ASN A 223 -3.15 3.30 -1.87
N LEU A 224 -2.99 2.49 -0.82
CA LEU A 224 -3.84 2.56 0.38
C LEU A 224 -3.52 3.73 1.31
N SER A 225 -2.25 4.09 1.45
CA SER A 225 -1.80 5.01 2.51
C SER A 225 -1.20 6.34 1.99
N ASP A 226 -1.11 6.53 0.68
CA ASP A 226 -0.68 7.79 0.04
C ASP A 226 -1.76 8.89 0.09
#